data_AF-A0A0L1JAB3-F1
#
_entry.id   AF-A0A0L1JAB3-F1
#
_cell.length_a   1.000
_cell.length_b   1.000
_cell.length_c   1.000
_cell.angle_alpha   90.00
_cell.angle_beta   90.00
_cell.angle_gamma   90.00
#
_symmetry.space_group_name_H-M   'P 1'
#
loop_
_entity.id
_entity.type
_entity.pdbx_description
1 polymer ?
#
loop_
_entity_poly.entity_id
_entity_poly.type
_entity_poly.pdbx_seq_one_letter_code
_entity_poly.pdbx_strand_id
1 'polypeptide(L)'
;MQASNDTKVAPEALISKFEIERLLRQDQSGRRIALLGTIEGKQGILIAERAAFATESLEVLKAFHSAITRVNNLGDNDIYRWYLASSGVDSEGHQSADLKLNLIWPCTEQHIKKYSDQVLRMVTETPEIYRDYIRPYMSAKREEGRLNWVFNILEGRTEQEDVILRDQGHGPEDGFLMLPDLNWDRKTMGSLHLLALVQRRDIWSLRDLKKKHIPWLKYLRQRLLEGTANMYPDLDQDQLKLYVHYQPTYYHFHVHIVNVMLEAGATQATGKAFGLENLISQLETISGDEEASMADVSLSYFLGEAKNNPEVMSHLVHQLGLPPTLGFTDVYSIDDPDLLAFVPRPSHALLLVFPVSKTYESSRVSEDSQLTDYTGSGPSEPVMWFKQTIRNACGLIGLLHAVSNGEARKQVLPGSDLDGLLREAEPLGPVDRANLLYESKALESAHADAAKLGDTTAPQAEDSVDLHFVAFVKGIDGRLWELDGRRKGPLERGKLDTNEDALSEKALNLGVRRFLKTEAQGGNPDLRFSLVSLGPVFD
;
A
#
# COMPACT_ATOMS: atom_id res chain seq x y z
N MET A 1 -1.13 -23.86 39.15
CA MET A 1 -2.21 -23.46 38.24
C MET A 1 -2.78 -22.14 38.73
N GLN A 2 -2.27 -21.03 38.21
CA GLN A 2 -2.94 -19.73 38.28
C GLN A 2 -3.23 -19.36 36.84
N ALA A 3 -4.50 -19.41 36.46
CA ALA A 3 -4.96 -18.88 35.19
C ALA A 3 -4.85 -17.36 35.27
N SER A 4 -4.04 -16.76 34.41
CA SER A 4 -4.04 -15.31 34.21
C SER A 4 -5.37 -14.90 33.60
N ASN A 5 -6.19 -14.21 34.39
CA ASN A 5 -7.32 -13.44 33.89
C ASN A 5 -6.76 -12.25 33.08
N ASP A 6 -6.55 -12.44 31.78
CA ASP A 6 -6.44 -11.32 30.85
C ASP A 6 -7.85 -10.73 30.65
N THR A 7 -8.24 -9.83 31.55
CA THR A 7 -9.37 -8.94 31.31
C THR A 7 -9.04 -8.07 30.11
N LYS A 8 -9.60 -8.40 28.94
CA LYS A 8 -9.54 -7.57 27.73
C LYS A 8 -9.90 -6.13 28.11
N VAL A 9 -8.98 -5.21 27.80
CA VAL A 9 -9.22 -3.76 27.95
C VAL A 9 -10.48 -3.41 27.14
N ALA A 10 -11.41 -2.67 27.75
CA ALA A 10 -12.59 -2.21 27.05
C ALA A 10 -12.18 -1.38 25.82
N PRO A 11 -12.75 -1.62 24.62
CA PRO A 11 -12.36 -0.93 23.40
C PRO A 11 -12.39 0.60 23.50
N GLU A 12 -13.32 1.14 24.28
CA GLU A 12 -13.46 2.59 24.52
C GLU A 12 -12.25 3.17 25.25
N ALA A 13 -11.64 2.41 26.16
CA ALA A 13 -10.46 2.84 26.91
C ALA A 13 -9.19 2.94 26.05
N LEU A 14 -9.19 2.36 24.83
CA LEU A 14 -8.08 2.48 23.90
C LEU A 14 -8.00 3.87 23.27
N ILE A 15 -9.15 4.53 23.07
CA ILE A 15 -9.21 5.85 22.43
C ILE A 15 -8.53 6.91 23.28
N SER A 16 -8.72 6.89 24.61
CA SER A 16 -8.09 7.85 25.52
C SER A 16 -6.58 7.62 25.71
N LYS A 17 -6.08 6.43 25.36
CA LYS A 17 -4.67 6.08 25.41
C LYS A 17 -3.94 6.36 24.09
N PHE A 18 -4.65 6.79 23.04
CA PHE A 18 -4.06 7.01 21.73
C PHE A 18 -3.22 8.29 21.72
N GLU A 19 -1.91 8.14 21.61
CA GLU A 19 -0.95 9.22 21.49
C GLU A 19 -0.73 9.55 20.02
N ILE A 20 -1.24 10.70 19.56
CA ILE A 20 -1.14 11.14 18.17
C ILE A 20 0.30 11.49 17.83
N GLU A 21 0.80 10.93 16.73
CA GLU A 21 2.10 11.22 16.15
C GLU A 21 1.97 12.24 15.01
N ARG A 22 1.19 11.90 13.98
CA ARG A 22 1.00 12.77 12.79
C ARG A 22 -0.29 12.47 12.00
N LEU A 23 -0.68 13.43 11.16
CA LEU A 23 -1.75 13.25 10.17
C LEU A 23 -1.23 12.41 8.99
N LEU A 24 -1.96 11.34 8.64
CA LEU A 24 -1.69 10.54 7.45
C LEU A 24 -2.40 11.08 6.21
N ARG A 25 -3.67 11.48 6.37
CA ARG A 25 -4.54 11.96 5.29
C ARG A 25 -5.72 12.75 5.83
N GLN A 26 -6.18 13.71 5.04
CA GLN A 26 -7.47 14.36 5.18
C GLN A 26 -8.26 14.22 3.88
N ASP A 27 -9.51 13.76 3.95
CA ASP A 27 -10.37 13.59 2.78
C ASP A 27 -11.85 13.86 3.10
N GLN A 28 -12.77 13.47 2.21
CA GLN A 28 -14.21 13.76 2.29
C GLN A 28 -14.48 15.26 2.55
N SER A 29 -13.89 16.13 1.74
CA SER A 29 -14.01 17.59 1.89
C SER A 29 -13.60 18.11 3.28
N GLY A 30 -12.65 17.42 3.92
CA GLY A 30 -12.11 17.78 5.23
C GLY A 30 -12.88 17.21 6.42
N ARG A 31 -13.93 16.41 6.20
CA ARG A 31 -14.77 15.83 7.25
C ARG A 31 -14.23 14.52 7.82
N ARG A 32 -13.19 13.95 7.21
CA ARG A 32 -12.48 12.77 7.73
C ARG A 32 -10.98 12.97 7.74
N ILE A 33 -10.36 12.50 8.82
CA ILE A 33 -8.92 12.48 9.02
C ILE A 33 -8.47 11.08 9.45
N ALA A 34 -7.30 10.66 9.00
CA ALA A 34 -6.61 9.47 9.49
C ALA A 34 -5.32 9.91 10.20
N LEU A 35 -5.18 9.51 11.46
CA LEU A 35 -4.08 9.89 12.34
C LEU A 35 -3.24 8.66 12.65
N LEU A 36 -1.93 8.75 12.48
CA LEU A 36 -0.99 7.77 13.01
C LEU A 36 -0.65 8.16 14.44
N GLY A 37 -0.52 7.15 15.30
CA GLY A 37 -0.14 7.32 16.68
C GLY A 37 0.21 5.99 17.32
N THR A 38 0.28 5.96 18.65
CA THR A 38 0.57 4.74 19.40
C THR A 38 -0.38 4.56 20.58
N ILE A 39 -0.60 3.31 20.98
CA ILE A 39 -1.17 2.96 22.28
C ILE A 39 -0.21 1.97 22.91
N GLU A 40 0.29 2.29 24.10
CA GLU A 40 1.21 1.44 24.87
C GLU A 40 2.45 1.00 24.06
N GLY A 41 2.99 1.94 23.26
CA GLY A 41 4.20 1.72 22.44
C GLY A 41 3.97 0.94 21.13
N LYS A 42 2.73 0.52 20.82
CA LYS A 42 2.38 -0.11 19.55
C LYS A 42 1.65 0.86 18.63
N GLN A 43 2.04 0.91 17.36
CA GLN A 43 1.43 1.78 16.38
C GLN A 43 -0.06 1.46 16.18
N GLY A 44 -0.86 2.51 16.00
CA GLY A 44 -2.26 2.44 15.65
C GLY A 44 -2.65 3.58 14.71
N ILE A 45 -3.74 3.38 13.97
CA ILE A 45 -4.35 4.42 13.16
C ILE A 45 -5.71 4.75 13.76
N LEU A 46 -5.89 6.01 14.15
CA LEU A 46 -7.19 6.53 14.56
C LEU A 46 -7.77 7.33 13.39
N ILE A 47 -8.89 6.86 12.86
CA ILE A 47 -9.64 7.53 11.82
C ILE A 47 -10.82 8.21 12.49
N ALA A 48 -10.92 9.52 12.33
CA ALA A 48 -12.03 10.32 12.85
C ALA A 48 -12.81 10.93 11.70
N GLU A 49 -14.12 10.74 11.72
CA GLU A 49 -15.06 11.24 10.73
C GLU A 49 -16.18 12.02 11.43
N ARG A 50 -16.62 13.14 10.84
CA ARG A 50 -17.79 13.87 11.34
C ARG A 50 -19.03 13.00 11.21
N ALA A 51 -19.74 12.79 12.32
CA ALA A 51 -21.00 12.06 12.29
C ALA A 51 -22.05 12.83 11.49
N ALA A 52 -22.99 12.10 10.89
CA ALA A 52 -24.16 12.71 10.27
C ALA A 52 -25.04 13.38 11.34
N PHE A 53 -25.75 14.44 10.97
CA PHE A 53 -26.77 15.01 11.84
C PHE A 53 -27.90 14.00 12.03
N ALA A 54 -28.32 13.83 13.29
CA ALA A 54 -29.49 13.06 13.64
C ALA A 54 -30.75 13.86 13.24
N THR A 55 -31.65 13.24 12.46
CA THR A 55 -32.82 13.91 11.86
C THR A 55 -34.12 13.11 12.03
N GLU A 56 -34.15 12.16 12.96
CA GLU A 56 -35.21 11.15 13.07
C GLU A 56 -36.53 11.75 13.60
N SER A 57 -36.47 12.83 14.38
CA SER A 57 -37.66 13.48 14.91
C SER A 57 -37.48 14.98 15.14
N LEU A 58 -38.60 15.68 15.30
CA LEU A 58 -38.60 17.11 15.62
C LEU A 58 -37.95 17.39 16.98
N GLU A 59 -38.07 16.48 17.93
CA GLU A 59 -37.46 16.55 19.25
C GLU A 59 -35.93 16.51 19.12
N VAL A 60 -35.38 15.61 18.32
CA VAL A 60 -33.94 15.53 18.04
C VAL A 60 -33.41 16.81 17.38
N LEU A 61 -34.15 17.36 16.42
CA LEU A 61 -33.77 18.62 15.77
C LEU A 61 -33.78 19.82 16.74
N LYS A 62 -34.75 19.85 17.68
CA LYS A 62 -34.80 20.86 18.74
C LYS A 62 -33.66 20.71 19.74
N ALA A 63 -33.32 19.48 20.10
CA ALA A 63 -32.17 19.17 20.95
C ALA A 63 -30.85 19.60 20.29
N PHE A 64 -30.66 19.29 19.01
CA PHE A 64 -29.53 19.79 18.24
C PHE A 64 -29.45 21.32 18.28
N HIS A 65 -30.56 22.01 18.01
CA HIS A 65 -30.59 23.47 18.03
C HIS A 65 -30.26 24.06 19.42
N SER A 66 -30.76 23.45 20.50
CA SER A 66 -30.44 23.90 21.86
C SER A 66 -29.00 23.59 22.28
N ALA A 67 -28.37 22.58 21.65
CA ALA A 67 -26.97 22.23 21.84
C ALA A 67 -25.99 23.14 21.07
N ILE A 68 -26.43 24.05 20.19
CA ILE A 68 -25.53 24.95 19.46
C ILE A 68 -24.88 25.95 20.43
N THR A 69 -23.56 25.92 20.52
CA THR A 69 -22.75 26.81 21.36
C THR A 69 -21.61 27.46 20.58
N ARG A 70 -20.95 28.46 21.17
CA ARG A 70 -19.77 29.15 20.59
C ARG A 70 -19.94 29.62 19.14
N VAL A 71 -21.04 30.32 18.87
CA VAL A 71 -21.37 30.82 17.53
C VAL A 71 -20.51 32.05 17.20
N ASN A 72 -19.75 31.97 16.11
CA ASN A 72 -18.94 33.06 15.57
C ASN A 72 -19.38 33.36 14.14
N ASN A 73 -19.76 34.61 13.86
CA ASN A 73 -20.12 35.03 12.51
C ASN A 73 -18.87 35.17 11.63
N LEU A 74 -18.95 34.65 10.41
CA LEU A 74 -17.91 34.77 9.39
C LEU A 74 -18.23 35.84 8.35
N GLY A 75 -19.51 36.15 8.15
CA GLY A 75 -19.97 37.22 7.27
C GLY A 75 -21.48 37.40 7.26
N ASP A 76 -21.90 38.56 6.74
CA ASP A 76 -23.29 39.00 6.62
C ASP A 76 -23.46 39.74 5.29
N ASN A 77 -24.43 39.31 4.49
CA ASN A 77 -24.82 39.96 3.25
C ASN A 77 -26.34 39.86 3.05
N ASP A 78 -27.05 40.97 3.29
CA ASP A 78 -28.51 41.10 3.18
C ASP A 78 -29.26 40.07 4.06
N ILE A 79 -29.84 39.04 3.45
CA ILE A 79 -30.53 37.95 4.15
C ILE A 79 -29.62 36.75 4.46
N TYR A 80 -28.38 36.73 3.95
CA TYR A 80 -27.44 35.61 4.11
C TYR A 80 -26.44 35.87 5.22
N ARG A 81 -26.33 34.93 6.17
CA ARG A 81 -25.35 34.95 7.26
C ARG A 81 -24.75 33.57 7.43
N TRP A 82 -23.44 33.48 7.56
CA TRP A 82 -22.74 32.21 7.77
C TRP A 82 -21.83 32.28 8.99
N TYR A 83 -21.75 31.17 9.72
CA TYR A 83 -21.15 31.10 11.04
C TYR A 83 -20.27 29.85 11.18
N LEU A 84 -19.36 29.89 12.15
CA LEU A 84 -18.81 28.68 12.77
C LEU A 84 -19.46 28.51 14.13
N ALA A 85 -19.79 27.28 14.52
CA ALA A 85 -20.36 26.95 15.82
C ALA A 85 -19.79 25.63 16.34
N SER A 86 -20.05 25.31 17.60
CA SER A 86 -19.69 24.05 18.25
C SER A 86 -20.94 23.38 18.84
N SER A 87 -21.05 22.06 18.76
CA SER A 87 -22.08 21.30 19.50
C SER A 87 -21.69 21.20 20.98
N GLY A 88 -22.66 21.40 21.86
CA GLY A 88 -22.54 21.24 23.31
C GLY A 88 -23.53 20.18 23.84
N VAL A 89 -23.93 20.33 25.10
CA VAL A 89 -24.97 19.52 25.72
C VAL A 89 -26.33 20.18 25.45
N ASP A 90 -27.35 19.39 25.13
CA ASP A 90 -28.72 19.89 24.94
C ASP A 90 -29.37 20.34 26.25
N SER A 91 -30.57 20.90 26.14
CA SER A 91 -31.35 21.40 27.29
C SER A 91 -31.76 20.33 28.32
N GLU A 92 -31.70 19.05 27.96
CA GLU A 92 -32.04 17.91 28.84
C GLU A 92 -30.79 17.22 29.42
N GLY A 93 -29.59 17.69 29.07
CA GLY A 93 -28.33 17.13 29.55
C GLY A 93 -27.76 16.02 28.66
N HIS A 94 -28.33 15.78 27.47
CA HIS A 94 -27.82 14.78 26.53
C HIS A 94 -26.85 15.40 25.52
N GLN A 95 -25.88 14.61 25.07
CA GLN A 95 -24.94 15.00 24.02
C GLN A 95 -24.99 13.98 22.87
N SER A 96 -25.35 14.45 21.68
CA SER A 96 -25.26 13.64 20.46
C SER A 96 -23.80 13.40 20.07
N ALA A 97 -23.50 12.23 19.51
CA ALA A 97 -22.16 11.93 19.02
C ALA A 97 -21.86 12.75 17.75
N ASP A 98 -20.86 13.63 17.81
CA ASP A 98 -20.42 14.44 16.65
C ASP A 98 -19.34 13.75 15.79
N LEU A 99 -18.80 12.61 16.26
CA LEU A 99 -17.69 11.90 15.64
C LEU A 99 -17.96 10.39 15.56
N LYS A 100 -17.63 9.80 14.42
CA LYS A 100 -17.41 8.36 14.26
C LYS A 100 -15.90 8.10 14.28
N LEU A 101 -15.47 7.14 15.10
CA LEU A 101 -14.07 6.74 15.21
C LEU A 101 -13.89 5.31 14.74
N ASN A 102 -12.85 5.06 13.93
CA ASN A 102 -12.33 3.72 13.68
C ASN A 102 -10.89 3.66 14.20
N LEU A 103 -10.59 2.66 15.01
CA LEU A 103 -9.23 2.41 15.50
C LEU A 103 -8.71 1.12 14.89
N ILE A 104 -7.59 1.23 14.19
CA ILE A 104 -6.81 0.08 13.74
C ILE A 104 -5.63 -0.04 14.69
N TRP A 105 -5.68 -1.00 15.61
CA TRP A 105 -4.61 -1.18 16.59
C TRP A 105 -4.49 -2.65 17.04
N PRO A 106 -3.27 -3.23 17.00
CA PRO A 106 -2.06 -2.67 16.38
C PRO A 106 -2.23 -2.53 14.85
N CYS A 107 -1.76 -1.42 14.27
CA CYS A 107 -1.74 -1.25 12.82
C CYS A 107 -0.42 -1.75 12.22
N THR A 108 -0.45 -2.12 10.93
CA THR A 108 0.74 -2.49 10.16
C THR A 108 1.09 -1.35 9.21
N GLU A 109 2.31 -1.33 8.67
CA GLU A 109 2.71 -0.39 7.61
C GLU A 109 1.83 -0.45 6.36
N GLN A 110 1.22 -1.61 6.06
CA GLN A 110 0.23 -1.71 5.00
C GLN A 110 -1.01 -0.85 5.29
N HIS A 111 -1.48 -0.83 6.55
CA HIS A 111 -2.55 0.08 6.95
C HIS A 111 -2.08 1.53 6.84
N ILE A 112 -0.87 1.86 7.30
CA ILE A 112 -0.33 3.23 7.25
C ILE A 112 -0.27 3.73 5.81
N LYS A 113 0.28 2.94 4.89
CA LYS A 113 0.33 3.25 3.45
C LYS A 113 -1.07 3.43 2.87
N LYS A 114 -2.02 2.55 3.21
CA LYS A 114 -3.41 2.63 2.75
C LYS A 114 -4.12 3.92 3.18
N TYR A 115 -3.85 4.41 4.39
CA TYR A 115 -4.47 5.61 4.94
C TYR A 115 -3.61 6.87 4.78
N SER A 116 -2.46 6.79 4.11
CA SER A 116 -1.63 7.94 3.75
C SER A 116 -2.04 8.54 2.40
N ASP A 117 -1.68 9.79 2.16
CA ASP A 117 -1.83 10.42 0.85
C ASP A 117 -1.02 9.68 -0.23
N GLN A 118 -1.70 9.34 -1.32
CA GLN A 118 -1.11 8.66 -2.49
C GLN A 118 -1.48 9.42 -3.76
N VAL A 119 -0.49 9.63 -4.64
CA VAL A 119 -0.73 10.16 -5.98
C VAL A 119 -1.51 9.10 -6.76
N LEU A 120 -2.68 9.49 -7.28
CA LEU A 120 -3.52 8.63 -8.11
C LEU A 120 -3.23 8.86 -9.59
N ARG A 121 -3.23 7.78 -10.37
CA ARG A 121 -3.10 7.77 -11.83
C ARG A 121 -4.28 7.06 -12.45
N MET A 122 -4.86 7.67 -13.49
CA MET A 122 -5.85 7.02 -14.34
C MET A 122 -5.10 6.16 -15.36
N VAL A 123 -5.48 4.89 -15.47
CA VAL A 123 -4.92 3.92 -16.42
C VAL A 123 -6.02 3.36 -17.32
N THR A 124 -5.63 2.85 -18.48
CA THR A 124 -6.52 2.09 -19.37
C THR A 124 -5.93 0.70 -19.56
N GLU A 125 -6.56 -0.30 -18.95
CA GLU A 125 -6.19 -1.71 -19.03
C GLU A 125 -6.89 -2.35 -20.24
N THR A 126 -6.13 -2.69 -21.27
CA THR A 126 -6.65 -3.42 -22.44
C THR A 126 -6.80 -4.92 -22.12
N PRO A 127 -7.52 -5.70 -22.95
CA PRO A 127 -7.61 -7.15 -22.80
C PRO A 127 -6.24 -7.85 -22.73
N GLU A 128 -5.27 -7.37 -23.50
CA GLU A 128 -3.89 -7.89 -23.49
C GLU A 128 -3.20 -7.61 -22.17
N ILE A 129 -3.30 -6.37 -21.65
CA ILE A 129 -2.73 -6.03 -20.34
C ILE A 129 -3.35 -6.90 -19.24
N TYR A 130 -4.68 -7.06 -19.27
CA TYR A 130 -5.38 -7.90 -18.31
C TYR A 130 -4.87 -9.36 -18.35
N ARG A 131 -4.81 -9.95 -19.54
CA ARG A 131 -4.37 -11.33 -19.74
C ARG A 131 -2.91 -11.54 -19.31
N ASP A 132 -2.02 -10.63 -19.72
CA ASP A 132 -0.58 -10.85 -19.65
C ASP A 132 0.01 -10.42 -18.29
N TYR A 133 -0.60 -9.46 -17.59
CA TYR A 133 -0.05 -8.91 -16.34
C TYR A 133 -1.01 -9.01 -15.15
N ILE A 134 -2.27 -8.59 -15.33
CA ILE A 134 -3.19 -8.41 -14.20
C ILE A 134 -3.75 -9.74 -13.72
N ARG A 135 -4.14 -10.63 -14.63
CA ARG A 135 -4.65 -11.95 -14.27
C ARG A 135 -3.60 -12.81 -13.57
N PRO A 136 -2.33 -12.86 -14.01
CA PRO A 136 -1.25 -13.48 -13.24
C PRO A 136 -1.09 -12.87 -11.85
N TYR A 137 -1.10 -11.54 -11.73
CA TYR A 137 -1.04 -10.85 -10.43
C TYR A 137 -2.20 -11.24 -9.50
N MET A 138 -3.43 -11.30 -10.03
CA MET A 138 -4.60 -11.76 -9.28
C MET A 138 -4.45 -13.20 -8.78
N SER A 139 -3.87 -14.10 -9.59
CA SER A 139 -3.62 -15.49 -9.20
C SER A 139 -2.66 -15.55 -8.02
N ALA A 140 -1.50 -14.88 -8.14
CA ALA A 140 -0.49 -14.81 -7.08
C ALA A 140 -1.09 -14.29 -5.76
N LYS A 141 -1.86 -13.19 -5.81
CA LYS A 141 -2.50 -12.63 -4.60
C LYS A 141 -3.54 -13.53 -3.95
N ARG A 142 -4.16 -14.43 -4.71
CA ARG A 142 -5.09 -15.43 -4.16
C ARG A 142 -4.34 -16.60 -3.53
N GLU A 143 -3.25 -17.04 -4.15
CA GLU A 143 -2.38 -18.11 -3.67
C GLU A 143 -1.67 -17.75 -2.35
N GLU A 144 -1.34 -16.47 -2.14
CA GLU A 144 -0.80 -15.92 -0.89
C GLU A 144 -1.76 -16.03 0.34
N GLY A 145 -2.96 -16.57 0.19
CA GLY A 145 -3.90 -16.80 1.31
C GLY A 145 -4.62 -15.55 1.83
N ARG A 146 -4.58 -14.42 1.10
CA ARG A 146 -5.20 -13.14 1.50
C ARG A 146 -6.74 -13.16 1.60
N LEU A 147 -7.38 -14.23 1.14
CA LEU A 147 -8.85 -14.39 1.15
C LEU A 147 -9.38 -15.22 2.33
N ASN A 148 -8.53 -15.68 3.24
CA ASN A 148 -8.95 -16.53 4.36
C ASN A 148 -10.06 -15.90 5.21
N TRP A 149 -10.04 -14.58 5.41
CA TRP A 149 -11.07 -13.87 6.15
C TRP A 149 -12.45 -13.94 5.44
N VAL A 150 -12.49 -13.77 4.11
CA VAL A 150 -13.73 -13.89 3.31
C VAL A 150 -14.31 -15.29 3.45
N PHE A 151 -13.46 -16.31 3.29
CA PHE A 151 -13.90 -17.71 3.37
C PHE A 151 -14.37 -18.09 4.76
N ASN A 152 -13.75 -17.55 5.82
CA ASN A 152 -14.22 -17.78 7.19
C ASN A 152 -15.64 -17.21 7.41
N ILE A 153 -15.98 -16.05 6.85
CA ILE A 153 -17.34 -15.49 6.94
C ILE A 153 -18.34 -16.34 6.14
N LEU A 154 -17.97 -16.70 4.90
CA LEU A 154 -18.82 -17.52 4.02
C LEU A 154 -19.09 -18.91 4.62
N GLU A 155 -18.09 -19.53 5.24
CA GLU A 155 -18.14 -20.87 5.84
C GLU A 155 -18.73 -20.89 7.27
N GLY A 156 -19.16 -19.74 7.79
CA GLY A 156 -19.85 -19.68 9.07
C GLY A 156 -18.93 -19.60 10.31
N ARG A 157 -17.65 -19.31 10.12
CA ARG A 157 -16.62 -19.34 11.19
C ARG A 157 -16.46 -18.03 11.95
N THR A 158 -16.68 -16.88 11.29
CA THR A 158 -16.45 -15.53 11.84
C THR A 158 -17.57 -14.56 11.43
N GLU A 159 -17.82 -13.51 12.22
CA GLU A 159 -18.78 -12.42 11.94
C GLU A 159 -20.23 -12.86 11.69
N GLN A 160 -20.67 -13.99 12.26
CA GLN A 160 -22.00 -14.55 11.99
C GLN A 160 -23.14 -13.71 12.58
N GLU A 161 -22.86 -13.06 13.70
CA GLU A 161 -23.70 -12.09 14.38
C GLU A 161 -23.94 -10.82 13.55
N ASP A 162 -23.05 -10.50 12.61
CA ASP A 162 -23.12 -9.31 11.77
C ASP A 162 -23.76 -9.58 10.40
N VAL A 163 -23.95 -10.86 10.03
CA VAL A 163 -24.62 -11.24 8.79
C VAL A 163 -26.11 -10.92 8.89
N ILE A 164 -26.59 -10.01 8.04
CA ILE A 164 -27.99 -9.57 8.03
C ILE A 164 -28.87 -10.45 7.15
N LEU A 165 -28.31 -11.08 6.13
CA LEU A 165 -29.05 -11.97 5.23
C LEU A 165 -28.14 -13.04 4.66
N ARG A 166 -28.64 -14.27 4.57
CA ARG A 166 -28.06 -15.36 3.79
C ARG A 166 -29.10 -15.87 2.79
N ASP A 167 -28.78 -15.81 1.51
CA ASP A 167 -29.58 -16.43 0.46
C ASP A 167 -28.82 -17.63 -0.09
N GLN A 168 -29.45 -18.80 -0.10
CA GLN A 168 -28.84 -20.02 -0.64
C GLN A 168 -29.07 -20.16 -2.15
N GLY A 169 -29.91 -19.30 -2.74
CA GLY A 169 -30.35 -19.39 -4.13
C GLY A 169 -30.80 -20.78 -4.53
N HIS A 170 -30.44 -21.18 -5.75
CA HIS A 170 -30.66 -22.54 -6.25
C HIS A 170 -29.48 -23.48 -5.97
N GLY A 171 -28.51 -23.04 -5.16
CA GLY A 171 -27.30 -23.78 -4.82
C GLY A 171 -26.09 -22.87 -4.61
N PRO A 172 -24.91 -23.46 -4.36
CA PRO A 172 -23.69 -22.71 -4.01
C PRO A 172 -23.20 -21.72 -5.07
N GLU A 173 -23.60 -21.89 -6.33
CA GLU A 173 -23.24 -20.97 -7.43
C GLU A 173 -24.08 -19.68 -7.42
N ASP A 174 -25.29 -19.73 -6.84
CA ASP A 174 -26.22 -18.60 -6.74
C ASP A 174 -26.20 -17.94 -5.36
N GLY A 175 -25.76 -18.69 -4.34
CA GLY A 175 -25.77 -18.25 -2.95
C GLY A 175 -24.92 -17.02 -2.67
N PHE A 176 -25.35 -16.22 -1.70
CA PHE A 176 -24.62 -15.06 -1.21
C PHE A 176 -25.03 -14.75 0.24
N LEU A 177 -24.26 -13.87 0.88
CA LEU A 177 -24.64 -13.27 2.15
C LEU A 177 -24.46 -11.75 2.09
N MET A 178 -25.17 -11.03 2.96
CA MET A 178 -25.03 -9.59 3.14
C MET A 178 -24.61 -9.28 4.57
N LEU A 179 -23.72 -8.30 4.73
CA LEU A 179 -23.27 -7.77 6.00
C LEU A 179 -23.05 -6.25 5.91
N PRO A 180 -23.12 -5.51 7.02
CA PRO A 180 -22.78 -4.08 7.05
C PRO A 180 -21.34 -3.81 6.59
N ASP A 181 -21.12 -2.77 5.77
CA ASP A 181 -19.78 -2.27 5.51
C ASP A 181 -19.21 -1.62 6.79
N LEU A 182 -17.90 -1.76 7.01
CA LEU A 182 -17.19 -1.18 8.16
C LEU A 182 -17.44 0.34 8.31
N ASN A 183 -17.62 1.04 7.18
CA ASN A 183 -17.79 2.49 7.16
C ASN A 183 -19.22 2.94 7.50
N TRP A 184 -20.20 2.04 7.58
CA TRP A 184 -21.55 2.39 8.04
C TRP A 184 -21.66 2.36 9.56
N ASP A 185 -22.47 3.25 10.15
CA ASP A 185 -22.73 3.29 11.60
C ASP A 185 -23.87 2.35 12.04
N ARG A 186 -24.49 1.65 11.07
CA ARG A 186 -25.61 0.72 11.26
C ARG A 186 -26.89 1.38 11.79
N LYS A 187 -26.99 2.72 11.73
CA LYS A 187 -28.13 3.50 12.26
C LYS A 187 -28.67 4.48 11.23
N THR A 188 -27.83 5.30 10.62
CA THR A 188 -28.27 6.36 9.72
C THR A 188 -28.58 5.77 8.35
N MET A 189 -29.86 5.72 7.98
CA MET A 189 -30.30 5.13 6.71
C MET A 189 -29.79 5.89 5.49
N GLY A 190 -29.64 7.21 5.59
CA GLY A 190 -29.06 8.03 4.53
C GLY A 190 -27.59 7.69 4.21
N SER A 191 -26.88 7.06 5.16
CA SER A 191 -25.51 6.58 4.99
C SER A 191 -25.40 5.05 4.86
N LEU A 192 -26.52 4.34 4.65
CA LEU A 192 -26.55 2.88 4.53
C LEU A 192 -25.53 2.40 3.50
N HIS A 193 -24.68 1.49 3.94
CA HIS A 193 -23.67 0.81 3.13
C HIS A 193 -23.54 -0.63 3.60
N LEU A 194 -23.88 -1.56 2.72
CA LEU A 194 -23.78 -3.00 2.91
C LEU A 194 -22.84 -3.59 1.88
N LEU A 195 -22.35 -4.78 2.18
CA LEU A 195 -21.52 -5.59 1.32
C LEU A 195 -22.18 -6.95 1.10
N ALA A 196 -22.30 -7.38 -0.14
CA ALA A 196 -22.70 -8.73 -0.50
C ALA A 196 -21.50 -9.56 -0.94
N LEU A 197 -21.31 -10.70 -0.26
CA LEU A 197 -20.28 -11.68 -0.57
C LEU A 197 -20.94 -12.90 -1.23
N VAL A 198 -20.58 -13.18 -2.48
CA VAL A 198 -21.10 -14.34 -3.21
C VAL A 198 -20.42 -15.63 -2.71
N GLN A 199 -21.13 -16.75 -2.74
CA GLN A 199 -20.62 -18.03 -2.24
C GLN A 199 -19.72 -18.74 -3.27
N ARG A 200 -19.99 -18.55 -4.57
CA ARG A 200 -19.13 -19.01 -5.65
C ARG A 200 -17.73 -18.38 -5.56
N ARG A 201 -16.69 -19.13 -5.95
CA ARG A 201 -15.27 -18.73 -5.78
C ARG A 201 -14.51 -18.54 -7.09
N ASP A 202 -15.18 -18.79 -8.20
CA ASP A 202 -14.65 -18.77 -9.57
C ASP A 202 -14.65 -17.38 -10.21
N ILE A 203 -15.41 -16.43 -9.65
CA ILE A 203 -15.43 -15.02 -10.09
C ILE A 203 -14.58 -14.19 -9.13
N TRP A 204 -13.42 -13.71 -9.60
CA TRP A 204 -12.43 -13.00 -8.78
C TRP A 204 -12.63 -11.50 -8.85
N SER A 205 -13.09 -11.01 -9.99
CA SER A 205 -13.46 -9.60 -10.22
C SER A 205 -14.51 -9.49 -11.33
N LEU A 206 -14.88 -8.25 -11.70
CA LEU A 206 -15.79 -8.02 -12.82
C LEU A 206 -15.25 -8.58 -14.15
N ARG A 207 -13.93 -8.81 -14.29
CA ARG A 207 -13.32 -9.37 -15.50
C ARG A 207 -13.74 -10.82 -15.78
N ASP A 208 -14.12 -11.58 -14.76
CA ASP A 208 -14.59 -12.97 -14.92
C ASP A 208 -16.06 -13.05 -15.35
N LEU A 209 -16.77 -11.91 -15.41
CA LEU A 209 -18.15 -11.88 -15.86
C LEU A 209 -18.23 -12.13 -17.37
N LYS A 210 -19.23 -12.92 -17.75
CA LYS A 210 -19.49 -13.42 -19.10
C LYS A 210 -20.97 -13.31 -19.40
N LYS A 211 -21.34 -13.37 -20.68
CA LYS A 211 -22.75 -13.39 -21.10
C LYS A 211 -23.57 -14.49 -20.42
N LYS A 212 -23.03 -15.69 -20.25
CA LYS A 212 -23.71 -16.78 -19.51
C LYS A 212 -24.04 -16.45 -18.05
N HIS A 213 -23.36 -15.46 -17.46
CA HIS A 213 -23.60 -15.02 -16.08
C HIS A 213 -24.75 -14.01 -15.97
N ILE A 214 -25.32 -13.50 -17.08
CA ILE A 214 -26.40 -12.51 -17.04
C ILE A 214 -27.62 -12.96 -16.22
N PRO A 215 -28.16 -14.20 -16.37
CA PRO A 215 -29.28 -14.65 -15.54
C PRO A 215 -28.97 -14.61 -14.04
N TRP A 216 -27.77 -15.06 -13.66
CA TRP A 216 -27.28 -15.01 -12.28
C TRP A 216 -27.13 -13.57 -11.77
N LEU A 217 -26.56 -12.66 -12.57
CA LEU A 217 -26.41 -11.26 -12.20
C LEU A 217 -27.77 -10.56 -11.99
N LYS A 218 -28.77 -10.87 -12.83
CA LYS A 218 -30.14 -10.35 -12.68
C LYS A 218 -30.82 -10.89 -11.42
N TYR A 219 -30.65 -12.19 -11.15
CA TYR A 219 -31.11 -12.81 -9.91
C TYR A 219 -30.46 -12.15 -8.69
N LEU A 220 -29.13 -12.09 -8.65
CA LEU A 220 -28.36 -11.49 -7.56
C LEU A 220 -28.83 -10.05 -7.32
N ARG A 221 -28.88 -9.22 -8.37
CA ARG A 221 -29.37 -7.84 -8.30
C ARG A 221 -30.76 -7.76 -7.65
N GLN A 222 -31.72 -8.54 -8.14
CA GLN A 222 -33.09 -8.53 -7.61
C GLN A 222 -33.12 -8.91 -6.13
N ARG A 223 -32.41 -9.98 -5.75
CA ARG A 223 -32.38 -10.48 -4.37
C ARG A 223 -31.68 -9.53 -3.41
N LEU A 224 -30.64 -8.81 -3.86
CA LEU A 224 -30.00 -7.77 -3.06
C LEU A 224 -30.95 -6.61 -2.77
N LEU A 225 -31.72 -6.15 -3.77
CA LEU A 225 -32.71 -5.08 -3.60
C LEU A 225 -33.86 -5.53 -2.67
N GLU A 226 -34.48 -6.67 -2.96
CA GLU A 226 -35.57 -7.22 -2.15
C GLU A 226 -35.11 -7.52 -0.72
N GLY A 227 -33.95 -8.16 -0.56
CA GLY A 227 -33.39 -8.50 0.74
C GLY A 227 -33.11 -7.27 1.60
N THR A 228 -32.61 -6.19 0.98
CA THR A 228 -32.32 -4.93 1.68
C THR A 228 -33.61 -4.19 2.06
N ALA A 229 -34.57 -4.04 1.13
CA ALA A 229 -35.84 -3.37 1.40
C ALA A 229 -36.71 -4.11 2.42
N ASN A 230 -36.68 -5.45 2.42
CA ASN A 230 -37.39 -6.24 3.44
C ASN A 230 -36.78 -6.11 4.83
N MET A 231 -35.46 -5.90 4.91
CA MET A 231 -34.76 -5.68 6.19
C MET A 231 -35.00 -4.27 6.75
N TYR A 232 -35.11 -3.28 5.87
CA TYR A 232 -35.29 -1.87 6.23
C TYR A 232 -36.58 -1.34 5.57
N PRO A 233 -37.76 -1.50 6.22
CA PRO A 233 -39.06 -1.23 5.61
C PRO A 233 -39.30 0.22 5.15
N ASP A 234 -38.53 1.17 5.67
CA ASP A 234 -38.59 2.59 5.28
C ASP A 234 -37.76 2.89 4.01
N LEU A 235 -37.18 1.86 3.39
CA LEU A 235 -36.33 1.98 2.20
C LEU A 235 -36.96 1.29 1.00
N ASP A 236 -37.22 2.05 -0.05
CA ASP A 236 -37.67 1.53 -1.33
C ASP A 236 -36.49 0.99 -2.15
N GLN A 237 -36.75 0.03 -3.04
CA GLN A 237 -35.69 -0.58 -3.87
C GLN A 237 -34.99 0.42 -4.79
N ASP A 238 -35.69 1.48 -5.24
CA ASP A 238 -35.13 2.52 -6.10
C ASP A 238 -34.31 3.57 -5.33
N GLN A 239 -34.28 3.48 -3.99
CA GLN A 239 -33.38 4.26 -3.13
C GLN A 239 -32.02 3.56 -2.92
N LEU A 240 -31.72 2.50 -3.68
CA LEU A 240 -30.48 1.74 -3.59
C LEU A 240 -29.64 1.85 -4.88
N LYS A 241 -28.32 1.92 -4.70
CA LYS A 241 -27.32 1.80 -5.77
C LYS A 241 -26.51 0.53 -5.54
N LEU A 242 -26.31 -0.24 -6.61
CA LEU A 242 -25.51 -1.45 -6.62
C LEU A 242 -24.28 -1.25 -7.50
N TYR A 243 -23.09 -1.50 -6.97
CA TYR A 243 -21.86 -1.40 -7.75
C TYR A 243 -20.78 -2.37 -7.26
N VAL A 244 -19.81 -2.64 -8.12
CA VAL A 244 -18.60 -3.40 -7.80
C VAL A 244 -17.36 -2.53 -7.98
N HIS A 245 -16.25 -2.90 -7.36
CA HIS A 245 -14.98 -2.19 -7.55
C HIS A 245 -14.12 -2.80 -8.65
N TYR A 246 -13.42 -1.93 -9.38
CA TYR A 246 -12.30 -2.31 -10.23
C TYR A 246 -11.20 -1.23 -10.25
N GLN A 247 -9.95 -1.52 -9.88
CA GLN A 247 -9.49 -2.77 -9.23
C GLN A 247 -10.15 -2.96 -7.86
N PRO A 248 -10.59 -4.18 -7.49
CA PRO A 248 -11.14 -4.44 -6.16
C PRO A 248 -10.03 -4.47 -5.09
N THR A 249 -10.41 -4.29 -3.82
CA THR A 249 -9.45 -4.35 -2.71
C THR A 249 -8.98 -5.78 -2.42
N TYR A 250 -9.78 -6.79 -2.81
CA TYR A 250 -9.48 -8.21 -2.70
C TYR A 250 -10.18 -8.96 -3.84
N TYR A 251 -9.57 -10.05 -4.30
CA TYR A 251 -9.97 -10.77 -5.51
C TYR A 251 -11.00 -11.87 -5.25
N HIS A 252 -12.14 -11.50 -4.67
CA HIS A 252 -13.35 -12.31 -4.56
C HIS A 252 -14.54 -11.42 -4.90
N PHE A 253 -15.38 -11.80 -5.87
CA PHE A 253 -16.45 -10.94 -6.34
C PHE A 253 -17.41 -10.53 -5.20
N HIS A 254 -17.67 -9.24 -5.09
CA HIS A 254 -18.54 -8.67 -4.07
C HIS A 254 -19.26 -7.45 -4.63
N VAL A 255 -20.46 -7.19 -4.11
CA VAL A 255 -21.30 -6.08 -4.52
C VAL A 255 -21.51 -5.15 -3.34
N HIS A 256 -21.29 -3.85 -3.55
CA HIS A 256 -21.67 -2.82 -2.60
C HIS A 256 -23.13 -2.44 -2.83
N ILE A 257 -23.90 -2.37 -1.74
CA ILE A 257 -25.27 -1.87 -1.74
C ILE A 257 -25.26 -0.59 -0.90
N VAL A 258 -25.63 0.54 -1.49
CA VAL A 258 -25.65 1.83 -0.78
C VAL A 258 -26.94 2.58 -0.99
N ASN A 259 -27.32 3.43 -0.04
CA ASN A 259 -28.40 4.38 -0.24
C ASN A 259 -28.04 5.37 -1.37
N VAL A 260 -28.99 5.74 -2.23
CA VAL A 260 -28.81 6.80 -3.23
C VAL A 260 -28.36 8.11 -2.61
N MET A 261 -28.80 8.41 -1.38
CA MET A 261 -28.49 9.60 -0.60
C MET A 261 -27.11 9.57 0.08
N LEU A 262 -26.39 8.43 0.07
CA LEU A 262 -25.06 8.33 0.67
C LEU A 262 -24.08 9.28 -0.06
N GLU A 263 -23.45 10.18 0.68
CA GLU A 263 -22.46 11.13 0.17
C GLU A 263 -21.35 10.39 -0.60
N ALA A 264 -21.11 10.81 -1.84
CA ALA A 264 -20.20 10.11 -2.75
C ALA A 264 -18.73 10.35 -2.37
N GLY A 265 -18.12 9.37 -1.71
CA GLY A 265 -16.67 9.31 -1.49
C GLY A 265 -15.91 8.56 -2.58
N ALA A 266 -14.61 8.31 -2.35
CA ALA A 266 -13.75 7.58 -3.29
C ALA A 266 -14.27 6.18 -3.67
N THR A 267 -15.02 5.52 -2.77
CA THR A 267 -15.64 4.21 -3.03
C THR A 267 -16.73 4.24 -4.10
N GLN A 268 -17.34 5.41 -4.37
CA GLN A 268 -18.38 5.59 -5.38
C GLN A 268 -17.86 6.33 -6.64
N ALA A 269 -16.58 6.68 -6.67
CA ALA A 269 -16.02 7.51 -7.74
C ALA A 269 -15.95 6.76 -9.08
N THR A 270 -16.10 7.50 -10.18
CA THR A 270 -15.81 6.98 -11.52
C THR A 270 -14.35 6.54 -11.60
N GLY A 271 -14.08 5.44 -12.29
CA GLY A 271 -12.76 4.79 -12.29
C GLY A 271 -12.45 4.00 -11.03
N LYS A 272 -13.45 3.74 -10.16
CA LYS A 272 -13.37 2.76 -9.07
C LYS A 272 -14.66 1.95 -8.96
N ALA A 273 -15.81 2.62 -8.91
CA ALA A 273 -17.12 1.98 -8.86
C ALA A 273 -17.66 1.75 -10.27
N PHE A 274 -18.08 0.52 -10.53
CA PHE A 274 -18.77 0.11 -11.75
C PHE A 274 -20.18 -0.35 -11.38
N GLY A 275 -21.20 0.39 -11.84
CA GLY A 275 -22.60 0.08 -11.54
C GLY A 275 -22.99 -1.31 -12.05
N LEU A 276 -23.67 -2.09 -11.21
CA LEU A 276 -24.02 -3.48 -11.51
C LEU A 276 -24.97 -3.55 -12.73
N GLU A 277 -25.93 -2.66 -12.82
CA GLU A 277 -26.86 -2.53 -13.94
C GLU A 277 -26.13 -2.19 -15.25
N ASN A 278 -25.14 -1.30 -15.19
CA ASN A 278 -24.33 -0.94 -16.35
C ASN A 278 -23.49 -2.14 -16.82
N LEU A 279 -22.93 -2.93 -15.89
CA LEU A 279 -22.21 -4.16 -16.23
C LEU A 279 -23.12 -5.20 -16.89
N ILE A 280 -24.34 -5.38 -16.37
CA ILE A 280 -25.34 -6.28 -16.98
C ILE A 280 -25.66 -5.80 -18.41
N SER A 281 -25.95 -4.50 -18.59
CA SER A 281 -26.25 -3.93 -19.91
C SER A 281 -25.07 -4.05 -20.89
N GLN A 282 -23.85 -3.87 -20.40
CA GLN A 282 -22.64 -4.05 -21.21
C GLN A 282 -22.45 -5.51 -21.63
N LEU A 283 -22.70 -6.47 -20.74
CA LEU A 283 -22.69 -7.90 -21.08
C LEU A 283 -23.82 -8.28 -22.04
N GLU A 284 -25.00 -7.66 -21.94
CA GLU A 284 -26.10 -7.91 -22.89
C GLU A 284 -25.75 -7.43 -24.31
N THR A 285 -24.93 -6.38 -24.41
CA THR A 285 -24.63 -5.70 -25.67
C THR A 285 -23.25 -6.03 -26.24
N ILE A 286 -22.36 -6.67 -25.48
CA ILE A 286 -21.06 -7.12 -25.98
C ILE A 286 -21.25 -8.09 -27.15
N SER A 287 -20.41 -8.00 -28.18
CA SER A 287 -20.48 -8.92 -29.31
C SER A 287 -19.93 -10.29 -28.92
N GLY A 288 -20.48 -11.37 -29.50
CA GLY A 288 -20.06 -12.75 -29.24
C GLY A 288 -21.14 -13.62 -28.61
N ASP A 289 -20.78 -14.88 -28.36
CA ASP A 289 -21.62 -15.91 -27.77
C ASP A 289 -21.67 -15.84 -26.24
N GLU A 290 -22.16 -16.89 -25.57
CA GLU A 290 -22.29 -16.92 -24.12
C GLU A 290 -20.97 -16.81 -23.34
N GLU A 291 -19.82 -17.03 -23.99
CA GLU A 291 -18.50 -16.92 -23.37
C GLU A 291 -17.88 -15.52 -23.47
N ALA A 292 -18.46 -14.63 -24.28
CA ALA A 292 -18.01 -13.24 -24.39
C ALA A 292 -17.99 -12.57 -23.02
N SER A 293 -16.91 -11.87 -22.71
CA SER A 293 -16.52 -11.53 -21.36
C SER A 293 -16.15 -10.06 -21.19
N MET A 294 -16.29 -9.57 -19.96
CA MET A 294 -15.65 -8.32 -19.53
C MET A 294 -14.12 -8.37 -19.64
N ALA A 295 -13.49 -9.54 -19.78
CA ALA A 295 -12.08 -9.66 -20.14
C ALA A 295 -11.75 -9.13 -21.55
N ASP A 296 -12.74 -9.06 -22.45
CA ASP A 296 -12.53 -8.72 -23.87
C ASP A 296 -12.64 -7.22 -24.18
N VAL A 297 -12.85 -6.38 -23.17
CA VAL A 297 -13.01 -4.91 -23.32
C VAL A 297 -11.89 -4.14 -22.62
N SER A 298 -11.62 -2.91 -23.02
CA SER A 298 -10.73 -2.04 -22.23
C SER A 298 -11.47 -1.44 -21.04
N LEU A 299 -10.83 -1.39 -19.87
CA LEU A 299 -11.35 -0.74 -18.67
C LEU A 299 -10.43 0.40 -18.25
N SER A 300 -11.02 1.55 -17.90
CA SER A 300 -10.27 2.69 -17.39
C SER A 300 -10.62 2.91 -15.91
N TYR A 301 -9.61 2.97 -15.05
CA TYR A 301 -9.74 3.09 -13.60
C TYR A 301 -8.50 3.77 -13.01
N PHE A 302 -8.56 4.17 -11.74
CA PHE A 302 -7.40 4.78 -11.07
C PHE A 302 -6.66 3.83 -10.13
N LEU A 303 -5.34 3.97 -10.07
CA LEU A 303 -4.43 3.28 -9.15
C LEU A 303 -3.57 4.31 -8.42
N GLY A 304 -2.99 3.91 -7.29
CA GLY A 304 -2.02 4.74 -6.60
C GLY A 304 -0.58 4.37 -6.96
N GLU A 305 0.31 5.34 -7.13
CA GLU A 305 1.73 5.11 -7.47
C GLU A 305 2.52 4.44 -6.32
N ALA A 306 3.40 3.49 -6.65
CA ALA A 306 4.46 2.98 -5.77
C ALA A 306 5.84 3.12 -6.45
N LYS A 307 6.80 3.81 -5.80
CA LYS A 307 8.07 4.24 -6.42
C LYS A 307 9.31 3.34 -6.13
N ASN A 308 9.15 2.25 -5.37
CA ASN A 308 10.20 1.27 -5.07
C ASN A 308 9.54 -0.11 -4.93
N ASN A 309 9.60 -0.95 -5.99
CA ASN A 309 8.91 -2.24 -6.02
C ASN A 309 9.93 -3.40 -5.98
N PRO A 310 10.00 -4.18 -4.88
CA PRO A 310 10.91 -5.33 -4.76
C PRO A 310 10.74 -6.39 -5.86
N GLU A 311 9.55 -6.54 -6.42
CA GLU A 311 9.24 -7.52 -7.47
C GLU A 311 9.95 -7.15 -8.78
N VAL A 312 9.88 -5.86 -9.16
CA VAL A 312 10.58 -5.30 -10.33
C VAL A 312 12.09 -5.43 -10.15
N MET A 313 12.58 -5.14 -8.95
CA MET A 313 14.00 -5.24 -8.64
C MET A 313 14.51 -6.68 -8.66
N SER A 314 13.72 -7.62 -8.15
CA SER A 314 14.01 -9.05 -8.18
C SER A 314 14.07 -9.58 -9.61
N HIS A 315 13.07 -9.22 -10.43
CA HIS A 315 13.05 -9.58 -11.84
C HIS A 315 14.32 -9.10 -12.57
N LEU A 316 14.73 -7.84 -12.35
CA LEU A 316 15.93 -7.27 -12.95
C LEU A 316 17.19 -8.06 -12.57
N VAL A 317 17.40 -8.38 -11.29
CA VAL A 317 18.61 -9.11 -10.88
C VAL A 317 18.59 -10.57 -11.33
N HIS A 318 17.42 -11.20 -11.42
CA HIS A 318 17.28 -12.55 -11.98
C HIS A 318 17.64 -12.60 -13.45
N GLN A 319 17.16 -11.63 -14.23
CA GLN A 319 17.51 -11.51 -15.66
C GLN A 319 19.02 -11.32 -15.85
N LEU A 320 19.69 -10.58 -14.97
CA LEU A 320 21.14 -10.37 -15.00
C LEU A 320 21.94 -11.61 -14.51
N GLY A 321 21.29 -12.56 -13.83
CA GLY A 321 21.88 -13.83 -13.42
C GLY A 321 22.12 -14.00 -11.92
N LEU A 322 21.37 -13.31 -11.08
CA LEU A 322 21.19 -13.73 -9.68
C LEU A 322 20.22 -14.92 -9.64
N PRO A 323 20.45 -15.97 -8.83
CA PRO A 323 19.54 -17.11 -8.77
C PRO A 323 18.17 -16.70 -8.20
N PRO A 324 17.07 -17.37 -8.62
CA PRO A 324 15.72 -17.07 -8.15
C PRO A 324 15.53 -17.31 -6.64
N THR A 325 16.44 -18.07 -6.02
CA THR A 325 16.47 -18.28 -4.56
C THR A 325 16.86 -17.03 -3.77
N LEU A 326 17.37 -15.99 -4.43
CA LEU A 326 17.67 -14.68 -3.84
C LEU A 326 16.84 -13.60 -4.51
N GLY A 327 16.38 -12.61 -3.76
CA GLY A 327 15.57 -11.52 -4.29
C GLY A 327 15.40 -10.40 -3.29
N PHE A 328 14.71 -9.35 -3.71
CA PHE A 328 14.38 -8.22 -2.87
C PHE A 328 13.06 -8.44 -2.16
N THR A 329 13.03 -8.12 -0.87
CA THR A 329 11.82 -8.09 -0.05
C THR A 329 11.72 -6.71 0.60
N ASP A 330 10.50 -6.17 0.68
CA ASP A 330 10.25 -4.95 1.43
C ASP A 330 10.67 -5.11 2.89
N VAL A 331 11.40 -4.13 3.41
CA VAL A 331 11.63 -3.98 4.84
C VAL A 331 10.64 -2.94 5.34
N TYR A 332 9.52 -3.42 5.85
CA TYR A 332 8.41 -2.55 6.26
C TYR A 332 8.76 -1.68 7.46
N SER A 333 9.48 -2.24 8.44
CA SER A 333 9.96 -1.50 9.59
C SER A 333 11.38 -1.91 9.89
N ILE A 334 12.14 -0.98 10.45
CA ILE A 334 13.46 -1.24 11.04
C ILE A 334 13.43 -1.16 12.56
N ASP A 335 12.29 -0.85 13.17
CA ASP A 335 12.16 -0.66 14.63
C ASP A 335 11.20 -1.66 15.28
N ASP A 336 10.28 -2.24 14.51
CA ASP A 336 9.36 -3.28 14.97
C ASP A 336 9.96 -4.69 14.70
N PRO A 337 10.33 -5.45 15.75
CA PRO A 337 10.89 -6.79 15.60
C PRO A 337 9.97 -7.79 14.91
N ASP A 338 8.65 -7.67 15.09
CA ASP A 338 7.67 -8.58 14.50
C ASP A 338 7.56 -8.32 12.98
N LEU A 339 7.63 -7.05 12.56
CA LEU A 339 7.66 -6.69 11.13
C LEU A 339 8.99 -7.06 10.47
N LEU A 340 10.10 -6.90 11.19
CA LEU A 340 11.42 -7.33 10.73
C LEU A 340 11.53 -8.84 10.57
N ALA A 341 10.80 -9.62 11.37
CA ALA A 341 10.80 -11.08 11.30
C ALA A 341 10.20 -11.64 10.00
N PHE A 342 9.37 -10.86 9.28
CA PHE A 342 8.87 -11.24 7.95
C PHE A 342 9.92 -11.15 6.86
N VAL A 343 11.03 -10.42 7.09
CA VAL A 343 12.09 -10.30 6.09
C VAL A 343 12.97 -11.55 6.16
N PRO A 344 13.10 -12.31 5.06
CA PRO A 344 13.93 -13.51 5.04
C PRO A 344 15.37 -13.22 5.49
N ARG A 345 15.90 -14.12 6.32
CA ARG A 345 17.26 -14.04 6.87
C ARG A 345 18.12 -15.20 6.34
N PRO A 346 19.41 -14.97 6.08
CA PRO A 346 20.16 -13.73 6.31
C PRO A 346 19.89 -12.63 5.27
N SER A 347 19.91 -11.36 5.70
CA SER A 347 19.88 -10.19 4.81
C SER A 347 21.28 -9.83 4.33
N HIS A 348 21.53 -9.95 3.03
CA HIS A 348 22.85 -9.74 2.42
C HIS A 348 23.14 -8.26 2.15
N ALA A 349 22.11 -7.49 1.80
CA ALA A 349 22.22 -6.07 1.55
C ALA A 349 20.89 -5.36 1.85
N LEU A 350 20.99 -4.08 2.16
CA LEU A 350 19.87 -3.17 2.25
C LEU A 350 19.98 -2.10 1.18
N LEU A 351 18.86 -1.75 0.56
CA LEU A 351 18.79 -0.64 -0.37
C LEU A 351 17.77 0.37 0.14
N LEU A 352 18.29 1.53 0.54
CA LEU A 352 17.53 2.65 1.08
C LEU A 352 17.23 3.65 -0.04
N VAL A 353 15.96 4.02 -0.17
CA VAL A 353 15.47 4.99 -1.15
C VAL A 353 14.80 6.15 -0.43
N PHE A 354 15.22 7.37 -0.69
CA PHE A 354 14.71 8.55 0.03
C PHE A 354 14.73 9.80 -0.84
N PRO A 355 13.86 10.80 -0.56
CA PRO A 355 13.94 12.08 -1.21
C PRO A 355 15.19 12.85 -0.78
N VAL A 356 15.95 13.36 -1.73
CA VAL A 356 17.13 14.19 -1.50
C VAL A 356 16.69 15.45 -0.75
N SER A 357 17.18 15.61 0.48
CA SER A 357 16.93 16.78 1.30
C SER A 357 18.16 17.70 1.35
N LYS A 358 17.95 18.96 1.76
CA LYS A 358 19.06 19.89 2.02
C LYS A 358 19.97 19.40 3.16
N THR A 359 19.38 18.73 4.15
CA THR A 359 20.10 18.14 5.29
C THR A 359 21.04 17.05 4.80
N TYR A 360 20.53 16.14 3.97
CA TYR A 360 21.31 15.07 3.38
C TYR A 360 22.47 15.61 2.57
N GLU A 361 22.21 16.54 1.64
CA GLU A 361 23.25 17.11 0.79
C GLU A 361 24.33 17.82 1.60
N SER A 362 23.94 18.58 2.63
CA SER A 362 24.88 19.28 3.50
C SER A 362 25.74 18.31 4.31
N SER A 363 25.12 17.26 4.87
CA SER A 363 25.82 16.21 5.62
C SER A 363 26.80 15.44 4.71
N ARG A 364 26.36 15.08 3.51
CA ARG A 364 27.18 14.37 2.51
C ARG A 364 28.39 15.20 2.11
N VAL A 365 28.17 16.48 1.75
CA VAL A 365 29.27 17.39 1.37
C VAL A 365 30.26 17.58 2.52
N SER A 366 29.77 17.71 3.75
CA SER A 366 30.62 17.83 4.95
C SER A 366 31.46 16.57 5.17
N GLU A 367 30.84 15.39 5.16
CA GLU A 367 31.52 14.09 5.35
C GLU A 367 32.54 13.83 4.22
N ASP A 368 32.16 14.08 2.97
CA ASP A 368 33.03 13.88 1.80
C ASP A 368 34.16 14.92 1.71
N SER A 369 34.04 16.09 2.37
CA SER A 369 35.08 17.13 2.33
C SER A 369 36.43 16.65 2.86
N GLN A 370 36.40 15.70 3.80
CA GLN A 370 37.59 15.15 4.46
C GLN A 370 38.15 13.92 3.72
N LEU A 371 37.49 13.46 2.66
CA LEU A 371 37.84 12.24 1.94
C LEU A 371 38.57 12.55 0.62
N THR A 372 39.47 11.65 0.23
CA THR A 372 40.05 11.59 -1.11
C THR A 372 39.20 10.70 -2.02
N ASP A 373 39.24 10.92 -3.33
CA ASP A 373 38.59 10.03 -4.28
C ASP A 373 39.12 8.60 -4.14
N TYR A 374 38.20 7.64 -4.07
CA TYR A 374 38.53 6.23 -4.04
C TYR A 374 39.12 5.80 -5.38
N THR A 375 40.17 4.98 -5.32
CA THR A 375 40.90 4.48 -6.48
C THR A 375 41.08 2.96 -6.46
N GLY A 376 40.45 2.27 -5.50
CA GLY A 376 40.61 0.83 -5.28
C GLY A 376 40.05 -0.03 -6.41
N SER A 377 40.80 -1.08 -6.75
CA SER A 377 40.45 -2.08 -7.76
C SER A 377 41.13 -3.42 -7.47
N GLY A 378 40.62 -4.47 -8.10
CA GLY A 378 41.14 -5.82 -7.98
C GLY A 378 40.45 -6.66 -6.88
N PRO A 379 40.81 -7.95 -6.79
CA PRO A 379 40.12 -8.93 -5.94
C PRO A 379 40.38 -8.75 -4.44
N SER A 380 41.34 -7.90 -4.05
CA SER A 380 41.66 -7.61 -2.66
C SER A 380 40.75 -6.56 -2.02
N GLU A 381 39.95 -5.85 -2.83
CA GLU A 381 39.04 -4.82 -2.30
C GLU A 381 37.89 -5.46 -1.51
N PRO A 382 37.52 -4.89 -0.35
CA PRO A 382 36.48 -5.45 0.52
C PRO A 382 35.07 -5.35 -0.10
N VAL A 383 34.89 -4.37 -1.00
CA VAL A 383 33.65 -4.10 -1.73
C VAL A 383 33.92 -3.64 -3.15
N MET A 384 33.04 -4.00 -4.07
CA MET A 384 32.94 -3.45 -5.41
C MET A 384 31.98 -2.25 -5.40
N TRP A 385 32.55 -1.05 -5.57
CA TRP A 385 31.81 0.21 -5.64
C TRP A 385 31.81 0.77 -7.07
N PHE A 386 30.65 1.24 -7.53
CA PHE A 386 30.44 1.83 -8.84
C PHE A 386 30.15 3.33 -8.67
N LYS A 387 30.99 4.17 -9.29
CA LYS A 387 30.74 5.60 -9.33
C LYS A 387 29.56 5.88 -10.26
N GLN A 388 28.60 6.67 -9.80
CA GLN A 388 27.51 7.10 -10.65
C GLN A 388 27.98 8.29 -11.50
N THR A 389 28.13 8.07 -12.80
CA THR A 389 28.44 9.11 -13.79
C THR A 389 27.21 9.54 -14.59
N ILE A 390 26.16 8.71 -14.61
CA ILE A 390 24.91 8.95 -15.34
C ILE A 390 23.88 9.57 -14.40
N ARG A 391 23.23 10.65 -14.84
CA ARG A 391 22.14 11.29 -14.11
C ARG A 391 20.92 10.35 -14.05
N ASN A 392 20.26 10.30 -12.90
CA ASN A 392 19.09 9.44 -12.63
C ASN A 392 19.32 7.91 -12.66
N ALA A 393 20.57 7.43 -12.78
CA ALA A 393 20.89 5.99 -12.73
C ALA A 393 21.05 5.42 -11.30
N CYS A 394 20.73 6.21 -10.26
CA CYS A 394 20.99 5.83 -8.86
C CYS A 394 20.30 4.51 -8.46
N GLY A 395 19.10 4.21 -8.98
CA GLY A 395 18.41 2.95 -8.73
C GLY A 395 19.18 1.71 -9.22
N LEU A 396 19.66 1.74 -10.48
CA LEU A 396 20.47 0.67 -11.05
C LEU A 396 21.81 0.53 -10.32
N ILE A 397 22.48 1.65 -10.03
CA ILE A 397 23.76 1.65 -9.30
C ILE A 397 23.59 1.07 -7.89
N GLY A 398 22.54 1.46 -7.18
CA GLY A 398 22.22 0.92 -5.85
C GLY A 398 21.93 -0.58 -5.89
N LEU A 399 21.19 -1.04 -6.89
CA LEU A 399 20.91 -2.47 -7.09
C LEU A 399 22.20 -3.25 -7.42
N LEU A 400 23.06 -2.72 -8.30
CA LEU A 400 24.37 -3.30 -8.58
C LEU A 400 25.24 -3.37 -7.32
N HIS A 401 25.28 -2.32 -6.51
CA HIS A 401 25.97 -2.35 -5.22
C HIS A 401 25.47 -3.49 -4.32
N ALA A 402 24.16 -3.73 -4.26
CA ALA A 402 23.60 -4.80 -3.45
C ALA A 402 24.02 -6.20 -3.92
N VAL A 403 23.94 -6.48 -5.23
CA VAL A 403 24.23 -7.83 -5.77
C VAL A 403 25.70 -8.11 -6.03
N SER A 404 26.52 -7.08 -6.23
CA SER A 404 27.94 -7.20 -6.58
C SER A 404 28.85 -7.38 -5.37
N ASN A 405 28.28 -7.53 -4.16
CA ASN A 405 29.02 -7.55 -2.91
C ASN A 405 28.60 -8.71 -1.99
N GLY A 406 29.47 -9.04 -1.05
CA GLY A 406 29.19 -9.99 0.02
C GLY A 406 28.79 -11.38 -0.48
N GLU A 407 27.76 -11.96 0.15
CA GLU A 407 27.27 -13.31 -0.17
C GLU A 407 26.47 -13.35 -1.47
N ALA A 408 25.77 -12.27 -1.82
CA ALA A 408 25.02 -12.19 -3.08
C ALA A 408 25.95 -12.36 -4.30
N ARG A 409 27.12 -11.72 -4.27
CA ARG A 409 28.14 -11.86 -5.32
C ARG A 409 28.56 -13.31 -5.57
N LYS A 410 28.68 -14.11 -4.51
CA LYS A 410 29.14 -15.50 -4.62
C LYS A 410 28.10 -16.42 -5.26
N GLN A 411 26.83 -16.01 -5.23
CA GLN A 411 25.72 -16.78 -5.77
C GLN A 411 25.38 -16.38 -7.21
N VAL A 412 26.01 -15.33 -7.76
CA VAL A 412 25.83 -14.95 -9.17
C VAL A 412 26.17 -16.14 -10.07
N LEU A 413 25.26 -16.44 -11.01
CA LEU A 413 25.33 -17.61 -11.86
C LEU A 413 26.53 -17.50 -12.83
N PRO A 414 27.44 -18.48 -12.85
CA PRO A 414 28.58 -18.46 -13.77
C PRO A 414 28.14 -18.40 -15.24
N GLY A 415 28.75 -17.49 -16.00
CA GLY A 415 28.45 -17.27 -17.41
C GLY A 415 27.25 -16.35 -17.67
N SER A 416 26.62 -15.79 -16.63
CA SER A 416 25.58 -14.77 -16.80
C SER A 416 26.15 -13.41 -17.19
N ASP A 417 25.27 -12.50 -17.61
CA ASP A 417 25.65 -11.11 -17.92
C ASP A 417 26.27 -10.41 -16.71
N LEU A 418 25.71 -10.61 -15.51
CA LEU A 418 26.27 -10.08 -14.27
C LEU A 418 27.64 -10.69 -13.95
N ASP A 419 27.84 -12.00 -14.10
CA ASP A 419 29.16 -12.63 -13.88
C ASP A 419 30.22 -12.06 -14.84
N GLY A 420 29.89 -11.93 -16.12
CA GLY A 420 30.76 -11.29 -17.11
C GLY A 420 31.11 -9.86 -16.74
N LEU A 421 30.09 -9.06 -16.43
CA LEU A 421 30.25 -7.67 -16.01
C LEU A 421 31.16 -7.53 -14.79
N LEU A 422 30.97 -8.36 -13.76
CA LEU A 422 31.75 -8.28 -12.52
C LEU A 422 33.22 -8.67 -12.72
N ARG A 423 33.51 -9.61 -13.63
CA ARG A 423 34.90 -9.97 -13.98
C ARG A 423 35.62 -8.85 -14.71
N GLU A 424 34.92 -8.19 -15.63
CA GLU A 424 35.46 -7.03 -16.36
C GLU A 424 35.62 -5.82 -15.45
N ALA A 425 34.68 -5.62 -14.52
CA ALA A 425 34.68 -4.51 -13.56
C ALA A 425 35.77 -4.61 -12.48
N GLU A 426 36.14 -5.83 -12.07
CA GLU A 426 37.07 -6.08 -10.96
C GLU A 426 38.44 -5.39 -11.11
N PRO A 427 39.18 -5.53 -12.23
CA PRO A 427 40.50 -4.90 -12.37
C PRO A 427 40.44 -3.38 -12.58
N LEU A 428 39.28 -2.83 -12.93
CA LEU A 428 39.13 -1.42 -13.31
C LEU A 428 39.04 -0.49 -12.10
N GLY A 429 39.64 0.69 -12.22
CA GLY A 429 39.42 1.79 -11.28
C GLY A 429 38.00 2.38 -11.40
N PRO A 430 37.51 3.17 -10.45
CA PRO A 430 36.10 3.56 -10.38
C PRO A 430 35.54 4.32 -11.59
N VAL A 431 36.36 5.11 -12.28
CA VAL A 431 35.95 5.85 -13.49
C VAL A 431 35.76 4.89 -14.67
N ASP A 432 36.76 4.06 -14.95
CA ASP A 432 36.69 3.08 -16.04
C ASP A 432 35.60 2.02 -15.78
N ARG A 433 35.42 1.63 -14.51
CA ARG A 433 34.33 0.77 -14.08
C ARG A 433 32.95 1.38 -14.32
N ALA A 434 32.80 2.70 -14.17
CA ALA A 434 31.55 3.40 -14.48
C ALA A 434 31.30 3.46 -16.00
N ASN A 435 32.35 3.65 -16.80
CA ASN A 435 32.25 3.62 -18.27
C ASN A 435 31.82 2.23 -18.77
N LEU A 436 32.33 1.15 -18.16
CA LEU A 436 31.90 -0.21 -18.46
C LEU A 436 30.37 -0.39 -18.26
N LEU A 437 29.80 0.18 -17.19
CA LEU A 437 28.34 0.11 -16.98
C LEU A 437 27.56 0.83 -18.09
N TYR A 438 28.08 1.97 -18.55
CA TYR A 438 27.46 2.78 -19.61
C TYR A 438 27.46 2.04 -20.96
N GLU A 439 28.50 1.28 -21.26
CA GLU A 439 28.64 0.54 -22.51
C GLU A 439 27.95 -0.84 -22.49
N SER A 440 27.42 -1.25 -21.34
CA SER A 440 26.80 -2.57 -21.17
C SER A 440 25.38 -2.61 -21.75
N LYS A 441 25.26 -3.19 -22.96
CA LYS A 441 23.97 -3.49 -23.59
C LYS A 441 23.10 -4.44 -22.78
N ALA A 442 23.70 -5.34 -22.01
CA ALA A 442 22.97 -6.27 -21.16
C ALA A 442 22.25 -5.53 -20.01
N LEU A 443 22.94 -4.59 -19.36
CA LEU A 443 22.33 -3.74 -18.34
C LEU A 443 21.23 -2.85 -18.93
N GLU A 444 21.48 -2.25 -20.09
CA GLU A 444 20.49 -1.43 -20.79
C GLU A 444 19.23 -2.25 -21.11
N SER A 445 19.39 -3.45 -21.68
CA SER A 445 18.28 -4.34 -22.02
C SER A 445 17.50 -4.79 -20.79
N ALA A 446 18.18 -5.29 -19.76
CA ALA A 446 17.53 -5.78 -18.55
C ALA A 446 16.81 -4.65 -17.81
N HIS A 447 17.42 -3.46 -17.73
CA HIS A 447 16.78 -2.29 -17.15
C HIS A 447 15.56 -1.84 -17.96
N ALA A 448 15.64 -1.84 -19.29
CA ALA A 448 14.50 -1.51 -20.15
C ALA A 448 13.35 -2.52 -20.03
N ASP A 449 13.66 -3.80 -19.83
CA ASP A 449 12.66 -4.85 -19.61
C ASP A 449 12.01 -4.74 -18.23
N ALA A 450 12.80 -4.54 -17.17
CA ALA A 450 12.29 -4.32 -15.82
C ALA A 450 11.43 -3.04 -15.73
N ALA A 451 11.77 -1.98 -16.47
CA ALA A 451 10.96 -0.77 -16.55
C ALA A 451 9.56 -1.02 -17.15
N LYS A 452 9.36 -2.06 -17.95
CA LYS A 452 8.02 -2.46 -18.45
C LYS A 452 7.16 -3.09 -17.37
N LEU A 453 7.77 -3.67 -16.33
CA LEU A 453 7.10 -4.26 -15.18
C LEU A 453 6.85 -3.24 -14.06
N GLY A 454 7.51 -2.08 -14.11
CA GLY A 454 7.31 -1.01 -13.15
C GLY A 454 5.98 -0.27 -13.34
N ASP A 455 5.34 0.09 -12.24
CA ASP A 455 4.12 0.92 -12.23
C ASP A 455 4.38 2.39 -12.62
N THR A 456 5.63 2.74 -12.93
CA THR A 456 6.07 4.10 -13.26
C THR A 456 7.05 4.09 -14.43
N THR A 457 6.91 5.04 -15.36
CA THR A 457 7.92 5.27 -16.40
C THR A 457 9.25 5.68 -15.75
N ALA A 458 10.35 5.03 -16.13
CA ALA A 458 11.68 5.44 -15.70
C ALA A 458 11.95 6.89 -16.16
N PRO A 459 12.49 7.76 -15.27
CA PRO A 459 12.77 9.14 -15.60
C PRO A 459 13.83 9.23 -16.71
N GLN A 460 13.69 10.23 -17.60
CA GLN A 460 14.73 10.58 -18.58
C GLN A 460 15.98 11.11 -17.87
N ALA A 461 17.14 11.09 -18.53
CA ALA A 461 18.40 11.57 -17.93
C ALA A 461 18.34 13.06 -17.55
N GLU A 462 17.54 13.85 -18.25
CA GLU A 462 17.32 15.28 -18.03
C GLU A 462 16.32 15.60 -16.89
N ASP A 463 15.51 14.63 -16.46
CA ASP A 463 14.47 14.85 -15.46
C ASP A 463 15.05 15.22 -14.09
N SER A 464 14.32 16.05 -13.34
CA SER A 464 14.61 16.32 -11.93
C SER A 464 13.94 15.21 -11.10
N VAL A 465 14.71 14.21 -10.72
CA VAL A 465 14.26 13.13 -9.84
C VAL A 465 14.70 13.47 -8.43
N ASP A 466 13.73 13.64 -7.54
CA ASP A 466 14.01 13.99 -6.14
C ASP A 466 14.38 12.78 -5.28
N LEU A 467 14.43 11.55 -5.81
CA LEU A 467 14.75 10.33 -5.07
C LEU A 467 16.20 9.89 -5.27
N HIS A 468 16.83 9.35 -4.21
CA HIS A 468 18.20 8.83 -4.23
C HIS A 468 18.27 7.45 -3.56
N PHE A 469 19.22 6.65 -4.03
CA PHE A 469 19.43 5.26 -3.61
C PHE A 469 20.80 5.10 -2.94
N VAL A 470 20.82 4.43 -1.80
CA VAL A 470 22.05 4.10 -1.07
C VAL A 470 21.99 2.64 -0.63
N ALA A 471 23.01 1.87 -0.97
CA ALA A 471 23.10 0.47 -0.56
C ALA A 471 23.96 0.32 0.70
N PHE A 472 23.53 -0.52 1.65
CA PHE A 472 24.32 -0.95 2.79
C PHE A 472 24.60 -2.45 2.65
N VAL A 473 25.88 -2.82 2.56
CA VAL A 473 26.29 -4.19 2.27
C VAL A 473 27.29 -4.69 3.31
N LYS A 474 27.24 -5.99 3.62
CA LYS A 474 28.31 -6.65 4.38
C LYS A 474 29.44 -7.04 3.42
N GLY A 475 30.58 -6.38 3.55
CA GLY A 475 31.80 -6.68 2.78
C GLY A 475 32.37 -8.06 3.12
N ILE A 476 33.28 -8.55 2.28
CA ILE A 476 33.97 -9.84 2.53
C ILE A 476 34.89 -9.80 3.77
N ASP A 477 35.23 -8.60 4.23
CA ASP A 477 35.96 -8.30 5.46
C ASP A 477 35.07 -8.33 6.72
N GLY A 478 33.78 -8.60 6.56
CA GLY A 478 32.80 -8.64 7.64
C GLY A 478 32.36 -7.26 8.15
N ARG A 479 32.71 -6.18 7.44
CA ARG A 479 32.32 -4.81 7.80
C ARG A 479 31.07 -4.39 7.04
N LEU A 480 30.31 -3.45 7.60
CA LEU A 480 29.21 -2.79 6.94
C LEU A 480 29.74 -1.61 6.12
N TRP A 481 29.36 -1.57 4.85
CA TRP A 481 29.75 -0.53 3.90
C TRP A 481 28.52 0.20 3.38
N GLU A 482 28.56 1.54 3.38
CA GLU A 482 27.61 2.40 2.69
C GLU A 482 28.12 2.72 1.29
N LEU A 483 27.36 2.32 0.29
CA LEU A 483 27.69 2.43 -1.13
C LEU A 483 26.72 3.39 -1.81
N ASP A 484 27.11 4.67 -1.85
CA ASP A 484 26.44 5.73 -2.62
C ASP A 484 27.31 6.08 -3.84
N GLY A 485 26.77 5.95 -5.05
CA GLY A 485 27.48 6.26 -6.29
C GLY A 485 27.79 7.75 -6.49
N ARG A 486 27.13 8.67 -5.77
CA ARG A 486 27.35 10.13 -5.83
C ARG A 486 28.47 10.62 -4.92
N ARG A 487 29.03 9.75 -4.08
CA ARG A 487 30.12 10.10 -3.14
C ARG A 487 31.50 9.94 -3.77
N LYS A 488 32.53 10.35 -3.03
CA LYS A 488 33.94 10.14 -3.41
C LYS A 488 34.40 8.67 -3.37
N GLY A 489 33.65 7.79 -2.70
CA GLY A 489 33.96 6.37 -2.59
C GLY A 489 33.03 5.62 -1.62
N PRO A 490 33.24 4.31 -1.43
CA PRO A 490 32.53 3.53 -0.44
C PRO A 490 32.92 3.96 1.00
N LEU A 491 31.97 3.96 1.93
CA LEU A 491 32.22 4.35 3.32
C LEU A 491 32.09 3.17 4.27
N GLU A 492 33.16 2.86 4.99
CA GLU A 492 33.12 1.88 6.08
C GLU A 492 32.29 2.46 7.25
N ARG A 493 31.27 1.74 7.71
CA ARG A 493 30.41 2.14 8.83
C ARG A 493 30.75 1.40 10.13
N GLY A 494 31.37 0.22 10.04
CA GLY A 494 31.89 -0.51 11.20
C GLY A 494 31.86 -2.02 11.03
N LYS A 495 32.40 -2.74 12.01
CA LYS A 495 32.51 -4.21 11.97
C LYS A 495 31.25 -4.91 12.47
N LEU A 496 30.74 -5.87 11.70
CA LEU A 496 29.65 -6.76 12.09
C LEU A 496 30.22 -8.08 12.65
N ASP A 497 29.50 -8.69 13.57
CA ASP A 497 29.84 -9.99 14.11
C ASP A 497 29.47 -11.11 13.10
N THR A 498 29.96 -12.34 13.33
CA THR A 498 29.81 -13.44 12.36
C THR A 498 28.36 -13.84 12.13
N ASN A 499 27.51 -13.71 13.16
CA ASN A 499 26.08 -13.99 13.13
C ASN A 499 25.21 -12.76 12.76
N GLU A 500 25.81 -11.60 12.54
CA GLU A 500 25.11 -10.38 12.18
C GLU A 500 25.07 -10.20 10.66
N ASP A 501 23.91 -9.80 10.12
CA ASP A 501 23.73 -9.50 8.70
C ASP A 501 23.33 -8.01 8.51
N ALA A 502 22.95 -7.62 7.29
CA ALA A 502 22.64 -6.21 6.98
C ALA A 502 21.41 -5.66 7.73
N LEU A 503 20.51 -6.52 8.21
CA LEU A 503 19.34 -6.18 9.03
C LEU A 503 19.54 -6.51 10.52
N SER A 504 20.76 -6.78 10.97
CA SER A 504 21.05 -6.86 12.41
C SER A 504 20.87 -5.50 13.08
N GLU A 505 20.56 -5.51 14.38
CA GLU A 505 20.46 -4.30 15.20
C GLU A 505 21.68 -3.39 15.06
N LYS A 506 22.88 -3.97 15.11
CA LYS A 506 24.14 -3.24 14.93
C LYS A 506 24.25 -2.64 13.54
N ALA A 507 23.93 -3.41 12.48
CA ALA A 507 23.98 -2.90 11.11
C ALA A 507 22.99 -1.76 10.87
N LEU A 508 21.74 -1.89 11.35
CA LEU A 508 20.73 -0.84 11.28
C LEU A 508 21.18 0.45 11.99
N ASN A 509 21.78 0.32 13.18
CA ASN A 509 22.30 1.46 13.94
C ASN A 509 23.49 2.16 13.27
N LEU A 510 24.37 1.40 12.60
CA LEU A 510 25.52 1.93 11.87
C LEU A 510 25.13 2.51 10.49
N GLY A 511 24.07 2.00 9.87
CA GLY A 511 23.60 2.35 8.53
C GLY A 511 22.31 3.17 8.55
N VAL A 512 21.18 2.52 8.25
CA VAL A 512 19.90 3.18 7.98
C VAL A 512 19.42 4.08 9.13
N ARG A 513 19.44 3.61 10.39
CA ARG A 513 18.98 4.44 11.52
C ARG A 513 19.91 5.64 11.77
N ARG A 514 21.21 5.52 11.51
CA ARG A 514 22.13 6.67 11.56
C ARG A 514 21.71 7.73 10.54
N PHE A 515 21.42 7.29 9.31
CA PHE A 515 20.95 8.18 8.25
C PHE A 515 19.66 8.91 8.66
N LEU A 516 18.65 8.18 9.16
CA LEU A 516 17.38 8.78 9.59
C LEU A 516 17.54 9.74 10.78
N LYS A 517 18.42 9.43 11.74
CA LYS A 517 18.73 10.33 12.86
C LYS A 517 19.31 11.66 12.37
N THR A 518 20.18 11.65 11.37
CA THR A 518 20.71 12.88 10.76
C THR A 518 19.62 13.72 10.12
N GLU A 519 18.70 13.10 9.38
CA GLU A 519 17.56 13.79 8.75
C GLU A 519 16.62 14.40 9.79
N ALA A 520 16.29 13.66 10.84
CA ALA A 520 15.48 14.15 11.95
C ALA A 520 16.11 15.37 12.64
N GLN A 521 17.43 15.33 12.91
CA GLN A 521 18.15 16.46 13.51
C GLN A 521 18.19 17.70 12.60
N GLY A 522 18.19 17.52 11.29
CA GLY A 522 18.12 18.61 10.32
C GLY A 522 16.70 19.13 10.04
N GLY A 523 15.70 18.74 10.83
CA GLY A 523 14.33 19.22 10.71
C GLY A 523 13.41 18.39 9.83
N ASN A 524 13.82 17.18 9.41
CA ASN A 524 13.02 16.22 8.65
C ASN A 524 12.77 14.92 9.44
N PRO A 525 12.09 14.96 10.61
CA PRO A 525 11.84 13.75 11.41
C PRO A 525 10.98 12.72 10.67
N ASP A 526 10.13 13.17 9.75
CA ASP A 526 9.20 12.34 8.98
C ASP A 526 9.71 12.03 7.55
N LEU A 527 11.03 11.88 7.38
CA LEU A 527 11.59 11.57 6.06
C LEU A 527 10.93 10.29 5.52
N ARG A 528 10.16 10.42 4.44
CA ARG A 528 9.55 9.28 3.75
C ARG A 528 10.63 8.53 3.00
N PHE A 529 11.04 7.37 3.50
CA PHE A 529 11.96 6.47 2.81
C PHE A 529 11.28 5.15 2.47
N SER A 530 11.88 4.39 1.58
CA SER A 530 11.59 2.98 1.35
C SER A 530 12.88 2.19 1.54
N LEU A 531 12.76 0.99 2.08
CA LEU A 531 13.89 0.11 2.35
C LEU A 531 13.54 -1.28 1.84
N VAL A 532 14.44 -1.86 1.06
CA VAL A 532 14.32 -3.25 0.61
C VAL A 532 15.56 -4.03 1.00
N SER A 533 15.37 -5.30 1.31
CA SER A 533 16.42 -6.23 1.72
C SER A 533 16.64 -7.24 0.60
N LEU A 534 17.91 -7.43 0.23
CA LEU A 534 18.33 -8.53 -0.62
C LEU A 534 18.64 -9.74 0.28
N GLY A 535 17.95 -10.85 0.06
CA GLY A 535 18.13 -12.08 0.83
C GLY A 535 17.45 -13.28 0.15
N PRO A 536 17.31 -14.41 0.86
CA PRO A 536 16.53 -15.54 0.37
C PRO A 536 15.10 -15.15 0.01
N VAL A 537 14.51 -15.77 -1.00
CA VAL A 537 13.07 -15.68 -1.27
C VAL A 537 12.44 -17.01 -0.87
N PHE A 538 11.34 -16.98 -0.11
CA PHE A 538 10.58 -18.18 0.18
C PHE A 538 9.56 -18.38 -0.94
N ASP A 539 9.59 -19.56 -1.57
CA ASP A 539 8.55 -20.02 -2.51
C ASP A 539 7.17 -20.14 -1.84
#